data_AF-A0A5A7Q6H3-F1
#
_entry.id   AF-A0A5A7Q6H3-F1
#
_cell.length_a   1.000
_cell.length_b   1.000
_cell.length_c   1.000
_cell.angle_alpha   90.00
_cell.angle_beta   90.00
_cell.angle_gamma   90.00
#
_symmetry.space_group_name_H-M   'P 1'
#
loop_
_entity.id
_entity.type
_entity.pdbx_description
1 polymer ?
#
loop_
_entity_poly.entity_id
_entity_poly.type
_entity_poly.pdbx_seq_one_letter_code
_entity_poly.pdbx_strand_id
1 'polypeptide(L)'
;MWKNLTVEESQRLARENAKDIIACGFDVSRTFIFSDFDYVGGNLVFPNLQICLQCLDLFCSAFYKNMVKIAKCVTYNKVTIGIFGFTGEDHIGKVSFPPVQAAPSFPSSFPHLFAGKDKIRCLIPCAIDQDPYFRMTRDVAPRIGYHKPALIESSFFPALQGETGKMSASDPNSAIYVTDSAKDIKNKINRYAFSGGQDSIENHRKYGANLEVDIPIKYLGFFLEDDSELEHIRTEYGAGRMLTGEVKKRLIEVLTELVERHRRARAAVTDEMVDAFMAVRPLPNMFS
;
A
#
# COMPACT_ATOMS: atom_id res chain seq x y z
N MET A 1 -12.10 -13.42 -1.13
CA MET A 1 -11.54 -14.35 -2.15
C MET A 1 -10.27 -15.06 -1.67
N TRP A 2 -9.26 -14.38 -1.10
CA TRP A 2 -8.01 -15.02 -0.64
C TRP A 2 -7.97 -15.40 0.85
N LYS A 3 -8.88 -14.88 1.65
CA LYS A 3 -8.96 -15.11 3.09
C LYS A 3 -10.35 -15.65 3.43
N ASN A 4 -10.44 -16.40 4.52
CA ASN A 4 -11.70 -16.90 5.07
C ASN A 4 -12.38 -15.79 5.89
N LEU A 5 -12.85 -14.74 5.21
CA LEU A 5 -13.57 -13.60 5.77
C LEU A 5 -14.93 -13.51 5.09
N THR A 6 -15.95 -13.06 5.83
CA THR A 6 -17.24 -12.72 5.23
C THR A 6 -17.13 -11.43 4.41
N VAL A 7 -18.16 -11.15 3.61
CA VAL A 7 -18.22 -9.90 2.83
C VAL A 7 -18.31 -8.70 3.77
N GLU A 8 -19.14 -8.79 4.80
CA GLU A 8 -19.35 -7.74 5.79
C GLU A 8 -18.06 -7.43 6.54
N GLU A 9 -17.31 -8.45 6.94
CA GLU A 9 -16.01 -8.27 7.58
C GLU A 9 -14.99 -7.64 6.63
N SER A 10 -15.02 -8.02 5.34
CA SER A 10 -14.15 -7.41 4.33
C SER A 10 -14.46 -5.92 4.13
N GLN A 11 -15.74 -5.54 4.09
CA GLN A 11 -16.17 -4.13 4.00
C GLN A 11 -15.84 -3.35 5.27
N ARG A 12 -16.01 -3.95 6.46
CA ARG A 12 -15.61 -3.34 7.73
C ARG A 12 -14.12 -3.05 7.76
N LEU A 13 -13.29 -4.01 7.36
CA LEU A 13 -11.83 -3.85 7.27
C LEU A 13 -11.43 -2.78 6.25
N ALA A 14 -12.12 -2.71 5.10
CA ALA A 14 -11.88 -1.66 4.10
C ALA A 14 -12.12 -0.25 4.69
N ARG A 15 -13.21 -0.05 5.45
CA ARG A 15 -13.46 1.22 6.16
C ARG A 15 -12.41 1.50 7.24
N GLU A 16 -12.02 0.51 8.02
CA GLU A 16 -11.00 0.70 9.06
C GLU A 16 -9.62 1.03 8.47
N ASN A 17 -9.25 0.42 7.34
CA ASN A 17 -8.02 0.76 6.62
C ASN A 17 -8.09 2.11 5.93
N ALA A 18 -9.28 2.57 5.49
CA ALA A 18 -9.45 3.93 4.97
C ALA A 18 -9.08 4.98 6.04
N LYS A 19 -9.36 4.74 7.33
CA LYS A 19 -8.94 5.63 8.43
C LYS A 19 -7.41 5.75 8.50
N ASP A 20 -6.70 4.63 8.34
CA ASP A 20 -5.24 4.63 8.30
C ASP A 20 -4.69 5.37 7.08
N ILE A 21 -5.31 5.21 5.90
CA ILE A 21 -4.91 5.95 4.70
C ILE A 21 -5.14 7.46 4.89
N ILE A 22 -6.30 7.87 5.40
CA ILE A 22 -6.62 9.28 5.65
C ILE A 22 -5.64 9.91 6.66
N ALA A 23 -5.22 9.15 7.67
CA ALA A 23 -4.25 9.58 8.68
C ALA A 23 -2.87 9.93 8.10
N CYS A 24 -2.54 9.47 6.88
CA CYS A 24 -1.35 9.91 6.15
C CYS A 24 -1.43 11.36 5.64
N GLY A 25 -2.57 12.03 5.76
CA GLY A 25 -2.73 13.46 5.44
C GLY A 25 -3.15 13.78 4.01
N PHE A 26 -3.82 12.85 3.32
CA PHE A 26 -4.37 13.12 1.98
C PHE A 26 -5.41 14.24 2.01
N ASP A 27 -5.46 15.05 0.94
CA ASP A 27 -6.43 16.12 0.78
C ASP A 27 -7.77 15.58 0.26
N VAL A 28 -8.83 15.70 1.07
CA VAL A 28 -10.18 15.27 0.70
C VAL A 28 -10.71 15.93 -0.58
N SER A 29 -10.20 17.11 -0.96
CA SER A 29 -10.60 17.79 -2.20
C SER A 29 -9.93 17.22 -3.46
N ARG A 30 -8.92 16.35 -3.30
CA ARG A 30 -8.14 15.73 -4.38
C ARG A 30 -8.07 14.20 -4.31
N THR A 31 -8.63 13.60 -3.26
CA THR A 31 -8.54 12.16 -3.01
C THR A 31 -9.91 11.50 -2.94
N PHE A 32 -10.04 10.42 -3.69
CA PHE A 32 -11.19 9.50 -3.66
C PHE A 32 -10.69 8.12 -3.26
N ILE A 33 -11.25 7.57 -2.17
CA ILE A 33 -10.97 6.21 -1.69
C ILE A 33 -12.22 5.39 -1.98
N PHE A 34 -12.11 4.16 -2.46
CA PHE A 34 -13.28 3.33 -2.71
C PHE A 34 -13.06 1.88 -2.31
N SER A 35 -14.18 1.22 -1.98
CA SER A 35 -14.26 -0.21 -1.74
C SER A 35 -14.75 -0.87 -3.02
N ASP A 36 -14.08 -1.94 -3.47
CA ASP A 36 -14.49 -2.67 -4.68
C ASP A 36 -15.93 -3.18 -4.57
N PHE A 37 -16.33 -3.70 -3.41
CA PHE A 37 -17.69 -4.18 -3.17
C PHE A 37 -18.73 -3.07 -3.34
N ASP A 38 -18.45 -1.87 -2.82
CA ASP A 38 -19.42 -0.78 -2.81
C ASP A 38 -19.45 -0.05 -4.16
N TYR A 39 -18.28 0.21 -4.75
CA TYR A 39 -18.17 0.95 -6.00
C TYR A 39 -18.57 0.13 -7.23
N VAL A 40 -18.23 -1.17 -7.27
CA VAL A 40 -18.67 -2.07 -8.35
C VAL A 40 -20.11 -2.53 -8.11
N GLY A 41 -20.48 -2.79 -6.85
CA GLY A 41 -21.79 -3.33 -6.48
C GLY A 41 -22.96 -2.34 -6.55
N GLY A 42 -22.70 -1.04 -6.73
CA GLY A 42 -23.76 -0.04 -6.83
C GLY A 42 -24.29 0.48 -5.49
N ASN A 43 -23.72 0.03 -4.37
CA ASN A 43 -24.05 0.51 -3.03
C ASN A 43 -23.27 1.80 -2.73
N LEU A 44 -23.60 2.86 -3.48
CA LEU A 44 -22.93 4.15 -3.38
C LEU A 44 -23.65 5.06 -2.38
N VAL A 45 -22.86 5.70 -1.50
CA VAL A 45 -23.34 6.76 -0.60
C VAL A 45 -23.19 8.11 -1.29
N PHE A 46 -24.31 8.82 -1.46
CA PHE A 46 -24.35 10.19 -2.01
C PHE A 46 -24.88 11.15 -0.94
N PRO A 47 -24.00 11.80 -0.16
CA PRO A 47 -24.45 12.81 0.77
C PRO A 47 -25.02 14.02 -0.02
N ASN A 48 -26.29 14.36 0.25
CA ASN A 48 -26.98 15.56 -0.23
C ASN A 48 -27.21 15.70 -1.75
N LEU A 49 -27.19 14.60 -2.51
CA LEU A 49 -27.57 14.63 -3.92
C LEU A 49 -28.86 13.82 -4.12
N GLN A 50 -29.96 14.52 -4.45
CA GLN A 50 -31.19 13.92 -4.94
C GLN A 50 -30.93 13.37 -6.35
N ILE A 51 -30.22 12.25 -6.42
CA ILE A 51 -29.88 11.60 -7.68
C ILE A 51 -31.11 10.83 -8.17
N CYS A 52 -31.57 11.19 -9.37
CA CYS A 52 -32.50 10.36 -10.14
C CYS A 52 -31.85 8.98 -10.35
N LEU A 53 -32.62 7.88 -10.20
CA LEU A 53 -32.16 6.50 -10.41
C LEU A 53 -31.33 6.30 -11.70
N GLN A 54 -31.54 7.14 -12.72
CA GLN A 54 -30.78 7.12 -13.97
C GLN A 54 -29.30 7.50 -13.87
N CYS A 55 -28.86 8.30 -12.89
CA CYS A 55 -27.42 8.60 -12.75
C CYS A 55 -26.66 7.49 -12.00
N LEU A 56 -27.35 6.69 -11.18
CA LEU A 56 -26.77 5.55 -10.46
C LEU A 56 -26.28 4.47 -11.44
N ASP A 57 -27.08 4.18 -12.47
CA ASP A 57 -26.74 3.22 -13.53
C ASP A 57 -25.51 3.62 -14.34
N LEU A 58 -25.20 4.92 -14.44
CA LEU A 58 -24.14 5.42 -15.31
C LEU A 58 -22.74 5.25 -14.71
N PHE A 59 -22.61 5.39 -13.38
CA PHE A 59 -21.30 5.44 -12.71
C PHE A 59 -20.72 4.04 -12.44
N CYS A 60 -21.48 3.14 -11.82
CA CYS A 60 -21.02 1.77 -11.51
C CYS A 60 -20.87 0.91 -12.77
N SER A 61 -21.70 1.18 -13.79
CA SER A 61 -21.58 0.52 -15.09
C SER A 61 -20.24 0.80 -15.77
N ALA A 62 -19.65 1.98 -15.60
CA ALA A 62 -18.42 2.35 -16.29
C ALA A 62 -17.20 1.56 -15.81
N PHE A 63 -17.05 1.38 -14.49
CA PHE A 63 -15.99 0.57 -13.90
C PHE A 63 -16.11 -0.90 -14.34
N TYR A 64 -17.29 -1.48 -14.22
CA TYR A 64 -17.55 -2.86 -14.64
C TYR A 64 -17.35 -3.06 -16.15
N LYS A 65 -17.77 -2.09 -16.99
CA LYS A 65 -17.48 -2.11 -18.45
C LYS A 65 -15.99 -2.20 -18.73
N ASN A 66 -15.15 -1.46 -18.01
CA ASN A 66 -13.70 -1.55 -18.16
C ASN A 66 -13.15 -2.89 -17.68
N MET A 67 -13.63 -3.43 -16.56
CA MET A 67 -13.28 -4.80 -16.12
C MET A 67 -13.54 -5.82 -17.23
N VAL A 68 -14.72 -5.78 -17.87
CA VAL A 68 -15.08 -6.70 -18.97
C VAL A 68 -14.19 -6.51 -20.20
N LYS A 69 -13.90 -5.25 -20.59
CA LYS A 69 -12.99 -4.94 -21.71
C LYS A 69 -11.60 -5.51 -21.48
N ILE A 70 -11.09 -5.39 -20.24
CA ILE A 70 -9.79 -5.92 -19.84
C ILE A 70 -9.81 -7.45 -19.83
N ALA A 71 -10.82 -8.06 -19.19
CA ALA A 71 -10.98 -9.51 -19.13
C ALA A 71 -11.03 -10.13 -20.54
N LYS A 72 -11.71 -9.51 -21.49
CA LYS A 72 -11.75 -9.98 -22.90
C LYS A 72 -10.38 -9.97 -23.59
N CYS A 73 -9.43 -9.16 -23.10
CA CYS A 73 -8.09 -9.08 -23.65
C CYS A 73 -7.09 -10.07 -23.00
N VAL A 74 -7.44 -10.66 -21.86
CA VAL A 74 -6.54 -11.49 -21.06
C VAL A 74 -7.05 -12.94 -21.08
N THR A 75 -6.25 -13.86 -21.62
CA THR A 75 -6.61 -15.28 -21.68
C THR A 75 -6.26 -15.98 -20.37
N TYR A 76 -6.97 -17.07 -20.05
CA TYR A 76 -6.68 -17.90 -18.87
C TYR A 76 -5.20 -18.26 -18.75
N ASN A 77 -4.60 -18.79 -19.83
CA ASN A 77 -3.18 -19.17 -19.86
C ASN A 77 -2.23 -18.02 -19.52
N LYS A 78 -2.56 -16.77 -19.88
CA LYS A 78 -1.74 -15.61 -19.51
C LYS A 78 -1.81 -15.35 -18.01
N VAL A 79 -3.00 -15.42 -17.42
CA VAL A 79 -3.18 -15.18 -15.98
C VAL A 79 -2.53 -16.30 -15.16
N THR A 80 -2.74 -17.57 -15.55
CA THR A 80 -2.35 -18.74 -14.78
C THR A 80 -0.88 -19.12 -14.93
N ILE A 81 -0.37 -19.19 -16.16
CA ILE A 81 1.00 -19.64 -16.43
C ILE A 81 1.97 -18.46 -16.52
N GLY A 82 1.52 -17.33 -17.06
CA GLY A 82 2.41 -16.23 -17.44
C GLY A 82 2.67 -15.17 -16.39
N ILE A 83 1.78 -14.99 -15.40
CA ILE A 83 1.77 -13.80 -14.55
C ILE A 83 1.58 -14.13 -13.07
N PHE A 84 0.48 -14.80 -12.69
CA PHE A 84 0.08 -14.95 -11.27
C PHE A 84 0.24 -16.36 -10.71
N GLY A 85 0.50 -17.37 -11.54
CA GLY A 85 0.72 -18.73 -11.07
C GLY A 85 -0.54 -19.47 -10.61
N PHE A 86 -1.74 -19.05 -11.02
CA PHE A 86 -2.98 -19.74 -10.64
C PHE A 86 -3.01 -21.18 -11.19
N THR A 87 -3.61 -22.09 -10.41
CA THR A 87 -3.77 -23.49 -10.80
C THR A 87 -5.23 -23.79 -11.15
N GLY A 88 -5.49 -24.99 -11.69
CA GLY A 88 -6.86 -25.46 -11.96
C GLY A 88 -7.72 -25.66 -10.70
N GLU A 89 -7.12 -25.57 -9.50
CA GLU A 89 -7.81 -25.69 -8.22
C GLU A 89 -8.24 -24.32 -7.65
N ASP A 90 -7.70 -23.22 -8.19
CA ASP A 90 -8.07 -21.88 -7.74
C ASP A 90 -9.51 -21.53 -8.17
N HIS A 91 -10.23 -20.88 -7.25
CA HIS A 91 -11.61 -20.48 -7.50
C HIS A 91 -11.68 -19.41 -8.60
N ILE A 92 -12.73 -19.48 -9.43
CA ILE A 92 -12.93 -18.58 -10.58
C ILE A 92 -12.86 -17.08 -10.21
N GLY A 93 -13.19 -16.72 -8.97
CA GLY A 93 -13.07 -15.35 -8.48
C GLY A 93 -11.62 -14.84 -8.43
N LYS A 94 -10.65 -15.68 -8.03
CA LYS A 94 -9.24 -15.30 -8.03
C LYS A 94 -8.73 -15.08 -9.45
N VAL A 95 -9.11 -15.98 -10.36
CA VAL A 95 -8.71 -15.93 -11.77
C VAL A 95 -9.30 -14.69 -12.48
N SER A 96 -10.50 -14.25 -12.08
CA SER A 96 -11.18 -13.09 -12.67
C SER A 96 -10.90 -11.75 -11.98
N PHE A 97 -10.07 -11.74 -10.92
CA PHE A 97 -9.76 -10.53 -10.17
C PHE A 97 -8.75 -9.57 -10.84
N PRO A 98 -7.72 -10.00 -11.60
CA PRO A 98 -6.76 -9.06 -12.18
C PRO A 98 -7.38 -7.90 -12.99
N PRO A 99 -8.48 -8.10 -13.74
CA PRO A 99 -9.25 -6.99 -14.32
C PRO A 99 -9.78 -5.94 -13.33
N VAL A 100 -10.15 -6.33 -12.10
CA VAL A 100 -10.59 -5.43 -11.03
C VAL A 100 -9.46 -4.47 -10.68
N GLN A 101 -8.25 -4.97 -10.45
CA GLN A 101 -7.08 -4.15 -10.10
C GLN A 101 -6.56 -3.32 -11.29
N ALA A 102 -6.77 -3.78 -12.52
CA ALA A 102 -6.39 -3.06 -13.73
C ALA A 102 -7.34 -1.89 -14.06
N ALA A 103 -8.64 -2.02 -13.80
CA ALA A 103 -9.66 -1.03 -14.17
C ALA A 103 -9.40 0.39 -13.63
N PRO A 104 -8.93 0.61 -12.38
CA PRO A 104 -8.58 1.93 -11.86
C PRO A 104 -7.50 2.67 -12.66
N SER A 105 -6.72 1.98 -13.49
CA SER A 105 -5.68 2.60 -14.33
C SER A 105 -6.26 3.47 -15.46
N PHE A 106 -7.57 3.39 -15.70
CA PHE A 106 -8.24 4.08 -16.81
C PHE A 106 -9.25 5.10 -16.29
N PRO A 107 -9.19 6.38 -16.72
CA PRO A 107 -10.02 7.46 -16.19
C PRO A 107 -11.53 7.22 -16.41
N SER A 108 -11.91 6.51 -17.47
CA SER A 108 -13.30 6.17 -17.74
C SER A 108 -13.92 5.22 -16.72
N SER A 109 -13.13 4.62 -15.81
CA SER A 109 -13.64 3.90 -14.64
C SER A 109 -14.21 4.83 -13.56
N PHE A 110 -13.86 6.13 -13.62
CA PHE A 110 -14.30 7.17 -12.69
C PHE A 110 -14.91 8.36 -13.45
N PRO A 111 -16.03 8.15 -14.16
CA PRO A 111 -16.69 9.21 -14.95
C PRO A 111 -17.11 10.43 -14.12
N HIS A 112 -17.39 10.26 -12.83
CA HIS A 112 -17.72 11.35 -11.91
C HIS A 112 -16.50 12.26 -11.58
N LEU A 113 -15.27 11.76 -11.73
CA LEU A 113 -14.04 12.52 -11.57
C LEU A 113 -13.51 13.06 -12.90
N PHE A 114 -13.65 12.29 -13.97
CA PHE A 114 -12.97 12.54 -15.24
C PHE A 114 -13.93 12.66 -16.43
N ALA A 115 -15.10 13.26 -16.22
CA ALA A 115 -16.11 13.45 -17.27
C ALA A 115 -15.52 14.09 -18.54
N GLY A 116 -15.61 13.38 -19.67
CA GLY A 116 -15.09 13.82 -20.97
C GLY A 116 -13.56 13.79 -21.11
N LYS A 117 -12.83 13.26 -20.11
CA LYS A 117 -11.36 13.23 -20.08
C LYS A 117 -10.80 11.80 -20.14
N ASP A 118 -11.16 11.06 -21.19
CA ASP A 118 -10.81 9.64 -21.34
C ASP A 118 -9.31 9.35 -21.59
N LYS A 119 -8.51 10.38 -21.83
CA LYS A 119 -7.08 10.29 -22.18
C LYS A 119 -6.13 10.80 -21.08
N ILE A 120 -6.62 10.97 -19.86
CA ILE A 120 -5.74 11.29 -18.72
C ILE A 120 -4.75 10.13 -18.52
N ARG A 121 -3.50 10.49 -18.25
CA ARG A 121 -2.45 9.52 -17.89
C ARG A 121 -2.59 9.13 -16.41
N CYS A 122 -2.38 7.86 -16.12
CA CYS A 122 -2.36 7.33 -14.77
C CYS A 122 -0.91 7.09 -14.33
N LEU A 123 -0.57 7.49 -13.10
CA LEU A 123 0.68 7.17 -12.42
C LEU A 123 0.35 6.30 -11.21
N ILE A 124 1.05 5.17 -11.06
CA ILE A 124 0.78 4.17 -10.03
C ILE A 124 2.04 4.00 -9.15
N PRO A 125 2.06 4.60 -7.95
CA PRO A 125 3.06 4.29 -6.93
C PRO A 125 2.71 2.96 -6.25
N CYS A 126 3.61 1.98 -6.28
CA CYS A 126 3.40 0.68 -5.62
C CYS A 126 4.72 0.01 -5.24
N ALA A 127 4.68 -1.04 -4.41
CA ALA A 127 5.81 -1.94 -4.27
C ALA A 127 5.95 -2.82 -5.52
N ILE A 128 7.17 -3.32 -5.77
CA ILE A 128 7.49 -4.10 -6.98
C ILE A 128 6.67 -5.40 -7.15
N ASP A 129 6.07 -5.95 -6.08
CA ASP A 129 5.21 -7.15 -6.22
C ASP A 129 3.87 -6.88 -6.90
N GLN A 130 3.49 -5.62 -7.09
CA GLN A 130 2.29 -5.25 -7.84
C GLN A 130 2.54 -5.14 -9.35
N ASP A 131 3.81 -5.09 -9.81
CA ASP A 131 4.15 -4.99 -11.24
C ASP A 131 3.43 -6.03 -12.12
N PRO A 132 3.28 -7.32 -11.74
CA PRO A 132 2.57 -8.30 -12.57
C PRO A 132 1.15 -7.84 -13.00
N TYR A 133 0.41 -7.15 -12.13
CA TYR A 133 -0.92 -6.58 -12.47
C TYR A 133 -0.82 -5.47 -13.50
N PHE A 134 0.15 -4.57 -13.34
CA PHE A 134 0.23 -3.38 -14.18
C PHE A 134 1.00 -3.63 -15.47
N ARG A 135 1.92 -4.59 -15.50
CA ARG A 135 2.51 -5.14 -16.73
C ARG A 135 1.42 -5.73 -17.62
N MET A 136 0.52 -6.55 -17.06
CA MET A 136 -0.69 -7.01 -17.75
C MET A 136 -1.54 -5.83 -18.25
N THR A 137 -1.77 -4.83 -17.38
CA THR A 137 -2.59 -3.66 -17.71
C THR A 137 -1.99 -2.85 -18.87
N ARG A 138 -0.67 -2.68 -18.92
CA ARG A 138 0.05 -1.98 -19.98
C ARG A 138 -0.02 -2.71 -21.33
N ASP A 139 -0.10 -4.03 -21.34
CA ASP A 139 -0.29 -4.82 -22.56
C ASP A 139 -1.74 -4.73 -23.07
N VAL A 140 -2.71 -4.59 -22.17
CA VAL A 140 -4.13 -4.45 -22.50
C VAL A 140 -4.48 -3.04 -22.97
N ALA A 141 -3.94 -2.00 -22.34
CA ALA A 141 -4.28 -0.59 -22.57
C ALA A 141 -4.40 -0.19 -24.06
N PRO A 142 -3.41 -0.44 -24.95
CA PRO A 142 -3.52 -0.04 -26.35
C PRO A 142 -4.61 -0.80 -27.12
N ARG A 143 -4.98 -2.02 -26.70
CA ARG A 143 -6.02 -2.84 -27.35
C ARG A 143 -7.43 -2.33 -27.06
N ILE A 144 -7.59 -1.58 -25.97
CA ILE A 144 -8.86 -0.98 -25.55
C ILE A 144 -8.88 0.55 -25.73
N GLY A 145 -7.85 1.11 -26.40
CA GLY A 145 -7.80 2.52 -26.80
C GLY A 145 -7.35 3.50 -25.70
N TYR A 146 -6.74 3.03 -24.61
CA TYR A 146 -6.26 3.88 -23.52
C TYR A 146 -4.73 4.00 -23.49
N HIS A 147 -4.24 5.00 -22.75
CA HIS A 147 -2.82 5.14 -22.47
C HIS A 147 -2.34 4.10 -21.47
N LYS A 148 -1.09 3.64 -21.65
CA LYS A 148 -0.42 2.76 -20.68
C LYS A 148 -0.20 3.53 -19.37
N PRO A 149 -0.53 2.97 -18.19
CA PRO A 149 -0.18 3.59 -16.93
C PRO A 149 1.35 3.64 -16.75
N ALA A 150 1.84 4.70 -16.11
CA ALA A 150 3.21 4.81 -15.63
C ALA A 150 3.30 4.27 -14.19
N LEU A 151 4.46 3.72 -13.81
CA LEU A 151 4.70 3.16 -12.49
C LEU A 151 5.89 3.85 -11.83
N ILE A 152 5.83 3.99 -10.51
CA ILE A 152 7.00 4.24 -9.65
C ILE A 152 7.00 3.13 -8.60
N GLU A 153 8.07 2.35 -8.58
CA GLU A 153 8.16 1.13 -7.79
C GLU A 153 9.09 1.32 -6.59
N SER A 154 8.60 0.97 -5.40
CA SER A 154 9.41 0.93 -4.18
C SER A 154 10.00 -0.46 -3.96
N SER A 155 11.17 -0.51 -3.33
CA SER A 155 11.72 -1.74 -2.74
C SER A 155 10.84 -2.25 -1.59
N PHE A 156 11.02 -3.51 -1.21
CA PHE A 156 10.33 -4.07 -0.04
C PHE A 156 10.94 -3.55 1.26
N PHE A 157 10.06 -3.39 2.24
CA PHE A 157 10.46 -3.23 3.61
C PHE A 157 10.76 -4.61 4.22
N PRO A 158 11.98 -4.87 4.72
CA PRO A 158 12.35 -6.20 5.19
C PRO A 158 11.64 -6.55 6.50
N ALA A 159 11.40 -7.83 6.75
CA ALA A 159 10.91 -8.30 8.04
C ALA A 159 11.93 -8.03 9.14
N LEU A 160 11.46 -7.92 10.39
CA LEU A 160 12.36 -7.72 11.54
C LEU A 160 13.43 -8.81 11.64
N GLN A 161 13.09 -10.06 11.32
CA GLN A 161 13.99 -11.21 11.43
C GLN A 161 15.07 -11.27 10.33
N GLY A 162 14.99 -10.46 9.27
CA GLY A 162 15.96 -10.49 8.17
C GLY A 162 15.33 -10.39 6.77
N GLU A 163 16.18 -10.44 5.75
CA GLU A 163 15.82 -10.22 4.33
C GLU A 163 15.06 -11.34 3.65
N THR A 164 15.14 -12.56 4.17
CA THR A 164 14.47 -13.73 3.57
C THR A 164 12.95 -13.71 3.77
N GLY A 165 12.43 -12.79 4.58
CA GLY A 165 11.01 -12.61 4.83
C GLY A 165 10.48 -11.22 4.47
N LYS A 166 9.29 -11.17 3.86
CA LYS A 166 8.46 -9.95 3.80
C LYS A 166 7.81 -9.75 5.17
N MET A 167 7.65 -8.50 5.62
CA MET A 167 6.78 -8.21 6.77
C MET A 167 5.38 -8.81 6.51
N SER A 168 4.90 -9.63 7.43
CA SER A 168 3.62 -10.30 7.30
C SER A 168 2.78 -10.06 8.53
N ALA A 169 1.55 -9.57 8.34
CA ALA A 169 0.60 -9.47 9.44
C ALA A 169 0.25 -10.83 10.08
N SER A 170 0.63 -11.95 9.44
CA SER A 170 0.46 -13.31 9.99
C SER A 170 1.52 -13.71 11.02
N ASP A 171 2.66 -13.00 11.10
CA ASP A 171 3.60 -13.12 12.22
C ASP A 171 3.69 -11.77 12.97
N PRO A 172 3.04 -11.65 14.14
CA PRO A 172 3.04 -10.43 14.94
C PRO A 172 4.42 -9.92 15.36
N ASN A 173 5.43 -10.80 15.36
CA ASN A 173 6.80 -10.45 15.71
C ASN A 173 7.62 -10.01 14.48
N SER A 174 7.10 -10.18 13.27
CA SER A 174 7.80 -9.85 12.02
C SER A 174 7.67 -8.39 11.60
N ALA A 175 6.74 -7.65 12.20
CA ALA A 175 6.39 -6.30 11.79
C ALA A 175 6.17 -5.35 12.98
N ILE A 176 6.45 -4.08 12.73
CA ILE A 176 5.99 -2.97 13.57
C ILE A 176 4.65 -2.50 13.02
N TYR A 177 3.60 -2.56 13.83
CA TYR A 177 2.27 -2.09 13.43
C TYR A 177 2.12 -0.60 13.77
N VAL A 178 1.33 0.11 12.95
CA VAL A 178 0.95 1.51 13.21
C VAL A 178 0.06 1.68 14.45
N THR A 179 -0.35 0.58 15.06
CA THR A 179 -1.10 0.53 16.32
C THR A 179 -0.24 0.17 17.53
N ASP A 180 1.03 -0.19 17.34
CA ASP A 180 1.92 -0.58 18.43
C ASP A 180 2.15 0.59 19.40
N SER A 181 2.34 0.28 20.69
CA SER A 181 2.77 1.27 21.67
C SER A 181 4.28 1.51 21.59
N ALA A 182 4.77 2.64 22.13
CA ALA A 182 6.21 2.88 22.27
C ALA A 182 6.96 1.72 22.95
N LYS A 183 6.31 1.05 23.91
CA LYS A 183 6.86 -0.13 24.60
C LYS A 183 6.95 -1.34 23.67
N ASP A 184 5.92 -1.57 22.84
CA ASP A 184 5.90 -2.69 21.90
C ASP A 184 6.94 -2.49 20.79
N ILE A 185 7.05 -1.28 20.24
CA ILE A 185 8.08 -0.91 19.26
C ILE A 185 9.47 -1.19 19.84
N LYS A 186 9.74 -0.67 21.05
CA LYS A 186 11.01 -0.90 21.75
C LYS A 186 11.29 -2.39 21.94
N ASN A 187 10.30 -3.17 22.37
CA ASN A 187 10.47 -4.60 22.61
C ASN A 187 10.74 -5.36 21.31
N LYS A 188 9.99 -5.05 20.24
CA LYS A 188 10.12 -5.72 18.95
C LYS A 188 11.47 -5.43 18.30
N ILE A 189 11.91 -4.17 18.28
CA ILE A 189 13.23 -3.79 17.73
C ILE A 189 14.36 -4.45 18.51
N ASN A 190 14.31 -4.43 19.85
CA ASN A 190 15.38 -5.01 20.65
C ASN A 190 15.46 -6.54 20.51
N ARG A 191 14.31 -7.24 20.49
CA ARG A 191 14.27 -8.71 20.51
C ARG A 191 14.30 -9.36 19.13
N TYR A 192 13.67 -8.75 18.13
CA TYR A 192 13.40 -9.42 16.85
C TYR A 192 14.11 -8.77 15.67
N ALA A 193 14.52 -7.48 15.75
CA ALA A 193 15.27 -6.86 14.66
C ALA A 193 16.67 -7.50 14.55
N PHE A 194 16.91 -8.16 13.44
CA PHE A 194 18.20 -8.79 13.12
C PHE A 194 19.29 -7.73 13.04
N SER A 195 20.44 -8.05 13.65
CA SER A 195 21.59 -7.16 13.78
C SER A 195 22.73 -7.69 12.93
N GLY A 196 23.36 -6.81 12.15
CA GLY A 196 24.62 -7.07 11.47
C GLY A 196 25.86 -6.84 12.34
N GLY A 197 25.69 -6.44 13.61
CA GLY A 197 26.74 -6.36 14.61
C GLY A 197 27.29 -7.73 15.03
N GLN A 198 28.33 -7.73 15.88
CA GLN A 198 29.01 -8.95 16.33
C GLN A 198 28.46 -9.44 17.67
N ASP A 199 28.68 -10.71 17.99
CA ASP A 199 28.19 -11.34 19.23
C ASP A 199 28.82 -10.75 20.51
N SER A 200 30.04 -10.21 20.42
CA SER A 200 30.74 -9.60 21.55
C SER A 200 31.17 -8.17 21.22
N ILE A 201 31.22 -7.32 22.26
CA ILE A 201 31.68 -5.93 22.12
C ILE A 201 33.11 -5.88 21.57
N GLU A 202 33.99 -6.77 22.03
CA GLU A 202 35.39 -6.83 21.57
C GLU A 202 35.47 -7.11 20.07
N ASN A 203 34.73 -8.12 19.59
CA ASN A 203 34.68 -8.43 18.16
C ASN A 203 34.04 -7.28 17.38
N HIS A 204 33.01 -6.62 17.93
CA HIS A 204 32.37 -5.49 17.27
C HIS A 204 33.30 -4.29 17.13
N ARG A 205 34.09 -3.96 18.17
CA ARG A 205 35.12 -2.91 18.09
C ARG A 205 36.20 -3.25 17.07
N LYS A 206 36.50 -4.53 16.86
CA LYS A 206 37.57 -5.00 15.98
C LYS A 206 37.16 -5.14 14.51
N TYR A 207 35.96 -5.69 14.26
CA TYR A 207 35.49 -6.07 12.92
C TYR A 207 34.33 -5.21 12.42
N GLY A 208 33.70 -4.40 13.27
CA GLY A 208 32.56 -3.58 12.91
C GLY A 208 31.27 -4.36 12.64
N ALA A 209 30.28 -3.67 12.07
CA ALA A 209 28.98 -4.23 11.68
C ALA A 209 28.89 -4.46 10.17
N ASN A 210 28.19 -5.51 9.76
CA ASN A 210 27.75 -5.68 8.38
C ASN A 210 26.44 -4.92 8.14
N LEU A 211 26.54 -3.75 7.50
CA LEU A 211 25.39 -2.88 7.22
C LEU A 211 24.43 -3.46 6.18
N GLU A 212 24.89 -4.36 5.31
CA GLU A 212 24.07 -4.90 4.23
C GLU A 212 22.93 -5.76 4.76
N VAL A 213 23.14 -6.44 5.89
CA VAL A 213 22.17 -7.35 6.50
C VAL A 213 21.46 -6.74 7.72
N ASP A 214 21.90 -5.58 8.22
CA ASP A 214 21.38 -4.98 9.44
C ASP A 214 20.02 -4.32 9.22
N ILE A 215 18.98 -4.88 9.85
CA ILE A 215 17.60 -4.39 9.72
C ILE A 215 17.44 -2.99 10.32
N PRO A 216 18.00 -2.67 11.50
CA PRO A 216 17.93 -1.32 12.01
C PRO A 216 18.45 -0.23 11.08
N ILE A 217 19.61 -0.44 10.45
CA ILE A 217 20.18 0.49 9.46
C ILE A 217 19.28 0.62 8.24
N LYS A 218 18.69 -0.48 7.76
CA LYS A 218 17.74 -0.42 6.65
C LYS A 218 16.52 0.41 6.99
N TYR A 219 15.92 0.19 8.16
CA TYR A 219 14.74 0.95 8.61
C TYR A 219 15.06 2.43 8.80
N LEU A 220 16.24 2.76 9.36
CA LEU A 220 16.72 4.14 9.42
C LEU A 220 16.85 4.75 8.02
N GLY A 221 17.33 3.99 7.03
CA GLY A 221 17.39 4.45 5.64
C GLY A 221 16.04 4.76 4.99
N PHE A 222 14.92 4.31 5.56
CA PHE A 222 13.57 4.66 5.08
C PHE A 222 12.93 5.81 5.84
N PHE A 223 13.23 5.97 7.13
CA PHE A 223 12.47 6.84 8.03
C PHE A 223 13.27 7.97 8.67
N LEU A 224 14.61 7.90 8.64
CA LEU A 224 15.45 9.00 9.08
C LEU A 224 15.60 9.98 7.92
N GLU A 225 15.04 11.18 8.07
CA GLU A 225 15.04 12.21 7.02
C GLU A 225 16.39 12.94 6.88
N ASP A 226 17.26 12.87 7.89
CA ASP A 226 18.59 13.49 7.87
C ASP A 226 19.63 12.53 7.26
N ASP A 227 19.97 12.77 5.99
CA ASP A 227 20.97 12.00 5.25
C ASP A 227 22.38 12.06 5.90
N SER A 228 22.73 13.19 6.51
CA SER A 228 24.04 13.37 7.15
C SER A 228 24.13 12.55 8.44
N GLU A 229 23.06 12.53 9.22
CA GLU A 229 22.95 11.69 10.41
C GLU A 229 23.00 10.20 10.05
N LEU A 230 22.26 9.79 9.01
CA LEU A 230 22.25 8.40 8.54
C LEU A 230 23.66 7.94 8.12
N GLU A 231 24.38 8.78 7.38
CA GLU A 231 25.74 8.47 6.92
C GLU A 231 26.74 8.42 8.07
N HIS A 232 26.57 9.30 9.07
CA HIS A 232 27.36 9.23 10.30
C HIS A 232 27.13 7.90 11.04
N ILE A 233 25.87 7.48 11.21
CA ILE A 233 25.53 6.21 11.86
C ILE A 233 26.14 5.03 11.09
N ARG A 234 26.04 5.01 9.75
CA ARG A 234 26.64 3.97 8.90
C ARG A 234 28.15 3.90 9.10
N THR A 235 28.83 5.04 9.08
CA THR A 235 30.28 5.13 9.23
C THR A 235 30.74 4.65 10.61
N GLU A 236 30.10 5.12 11.68
CA GLU A 236 30.48 4.76 13.05
C GLU A 236 30.14 3.31 13.38
N TYR A 237 28.99 2.80 12.94
CA TYR A 237 28.57 1.42 13.19
C TYR A 237 29.36 0.43 12.34
N GLY A 238 29.60 0.74 11.07
CA GLY A 238 30.45 -0.05 10.18
C GLY A 238 31.90 -0.14 10.67
N ALA A 239 32.41 0.90 11.32
CA ALA A 239 33.75 0.90 11.93
C ALA A 239 33.79 0.31 13.36
N GLY A 240 32.66 -0.12 13.92
CA GLY A 240 32.58 -0.64 15.30
C GLY A 240 32.70 0.42 16.40
N ARG A 241 32.64 1.71 16.07
CA ARG A 241 32.67 2.82 17.03
C ARG A 241 31.30 3.07 17.69
N MET A 242 30.21 2.83 16.98
CA MET A 242 28.86 2.80 17.53
C MET A 242 28.44 1.34 17.79
N LEU A 243 27.75 1.05 18.88
CA LEU A 243 27.25 -0.30 19.18
C LEU A 243 25.83 -0.51 18.62
N THR A 244 25.46 -1.78 18.37
CA THR A 244 24.10 -2.16 17.92
C THR A 244 22.99 -1.58 18.81
N GLY A 245 23.21 -1.54 20.13
CA GLY A 245 22.24 -0.99 21.08
C GLY A 245 21.96 0.50 20.87
N GLU A 246 22.97 1.27 20.44
CA GLU A 246 22.85 2.70 20.15
C GLU A 246 22.08 2.93 18.85
N VAL A 247 22.38 2.16 17.79
CA VAL A 247 21.65 2.19 16.52
C VAL A 247 20.17 1.83 16.73
N LYS A 248 19.90 0.74 17.46
CA LYS A 248 18.53 0.32 17.79
C LYS A 248 17.80 1.38 18.60
N LYS A 249 18.47 2.04 19.55
CA LYS A 249 17.88 3.13 20.35
C LYS A 249 17.44 4.28 19.43
N ARG A 250 18.30 4.71 18.50
CA ARG A 250 17.95 5.78 17.56
C ARG A 250 16.77 5.40 16.66
N LEU A 251 16.76 4.17 16.14
CA LEU A 251 15.62 3.67 15.39
C LEU A 251 14.31 3.66 16.18
N ILE A 252 14.36 3.24 17.45
CA ILE A 252 13.17 3.22 18.33
C ILE A 252 12.60 4.62 18.50
N GLU A 253 13.46 5.64 18.65
CA GLU A 253 13.03 7.04 18.76
C GLU A 253 12.29 7.48 17.49
N VAL A 254 12.91 7.28 16.31
CA VAL A 254 12.32 7.64 14.99
C VAL A 254 10.98 6.93 14.76
N LEU A 255 10.93 5.62 14.98
CA LEU A 255 9.69 4.85 14.77
C LEU A 255 8.60 5.19 15.78
N THR A 256 8.97 5.44 17.04
CA THR A 256 7.99 5.81 18.07
C THR A 256 7.36 7.16 17.72
N GLU A 257 8.15 8.14 17.31
CA GLU A 257 7.62 9.44 16.88
C GLU A 257 6.69 9.30 15.67
N LEU A 258 7.11 8.54 14.65
CA LEU A 258 6.31 8.27 13.46
C LEU A 258 4.96 7.62 13.80
N VAL A 259 4.97 6.55 14.59
CA VAL A 259 3.76 5.80 14.96
C VAL A 259 2.85 6.63 15.86
N GLU A 260 3.38 7.37 16.84
CA GLU A 260 2.56 8.23 17.71
C GLU A 260 1.97 9.44 16.94
N ARG A 261 2.67 9.95 15.93
CA ARG A 261 2.10 10.95 14.99
C ARG A 261 0.94 10.35 14.20
N HIS A 262 1.13 9.18 13.61
CA HIS A 262 0.08 8.47 12.86
C HIS A 262 -1.13 8.14 13.73
N ARG A 263 -0.92 7.64 14.96
CA ARG A 263 -1.99 7.32 15.90
C ARG A 263 -2.81 8.55 16.29
N ARG A 264 -2.17 9.70 16.53
CA ARG A 264 -2.87 10.97 16.77
C ARG A 264 -3.67 11.42 15.55
N ALA A 265 -3.10 11.33 14.35
CA ALA A 265 -3.80 11.66 13.11
C ALA A 265 -5.01 10.75 12.88
N ARG A 266 -4.84 9.42 13.03
CA ARG A 266 -5.92 8.42 12.92
C ARG A 266 -7.02 8.64 13.95
N ALA A 267 -6.69 9.00 15.18
CA ALA A 267 -7.68 9.30 16.22
C ALA A 267 -8.54 10.53 15.89
N ALA A 268 -8.04 11.45 15.06
CA ALA A 268 -8.81 12.59 14.57
C ALA A 268 -9.69 12.26 13.36
N VAL A 269 -9.54 11.08 12.75
CA VAL A 269 -10.36 10.67 11.60
C VAL A 269 -11.74 10.21 12.08
N THR A 270 -12.72 11.06 11.85
CA THR A 270 -14.15 10.79 12.10
C THR A 270 -14.76 9.88 11.02
N ASP A 271 -15.90 9.26 11.31
CA ASP A 271 -16.61 8.46 10.32
C ASP A 271 -17.16 9.35 9.19
N GLU A 272 -17.54 10.59 9.47
CA GLU A 272 -17.95 11.58 8.46
C GLU A 272 -16.81 11.92 7.50
N MET A 273 -15.57 11.97 7.99
CA MET A 273 -14.41 12.12 7.12
C MET A 273 -14.25 10.90 6.22
N VAL A 274 -14.33 9.68 6.76
CA VAL A 274 -14.26 8.45 5.95
C VAL A 274 -15.34 8.47 4.86
N ASP A 275 -16.57 8.81 5.23
CA ASP A 275 -17.68 8.94 4.30
C ASP A 275 -17.40 10.02 3.24
N ALA A 276 -16.83 11.16 3.63
CA ALA A 276 -16.44 12.20 2.69
C ALA A 276 -15.38 11.72 1.71
N PHE A 277 -14.33 11.00 2.14
CA PHE A 277 -13.33 10.43 1.22
C PHE A 277 -13.91 9.36 0.29
N MET A 278 -14.84 8.55 0.80
CA MET A 278 -15.45 7.42 0.08
C MET A 278 -16.70 7.77 -0.73
N ALA A 279 -17.25 8.97 -0.58
CA ALA A 279 -18.40 9.44 -1.33
C ALA A 279 -18.06 9.68 -2.81
N VAL A 280 -18.93 9.19 -3.70
CA VAL A 280 -18.86 9.45 -5.14
C VAL A 280 -19.26 10.89 -5.40
N ARG A 281 -18.25 11.75 -5.62
CA ARG A 281 -18.42 13.21 -5.78
C ARG A 281 -17.44 13.76 -6.81
N PRO A 282 -17.78 14.84 -7.53
CA PRO A 282 -16.82 15.55 -8.36
C PRO A 282 -15.74 16.20 -7.49
N LEU A 283 -14.51 16.24 -8.00
CA LEU A 283 -13.35 16.87 -7.35
C LEU A 283 -12.82 17.98 -8.26
N PRO A 284 -13.45 19.17 -8.27
CA PRO A 284 -13.19 20.23 -9.25
C PRO A 284 -11.77 20.81 -9.16
N ASN A 285 -11.17 20.79 -7.97
CA ASN A 285 -9.85 21.37 -7.70
C ASN A 285 -8.69 20.37 -7.85
N MET A 286 -8.94 19.21 -8.48
CA MET A 286 -7.92 18.16 -8.61
C MET A 286 -6.71 18.60 -9.46
N PHE A 287 -6.92 19.50 -10.41
CA PHE A 287 -5.89 19.97 -11.37
C PHE A 287 -5.50 21.44 -11.19
N SER A 288 -6.04 22.13 -10.19
CA SER A 288 -5.79 23.54 -9.89
C SER A 288 -4.76 23.73 -8.81
#